data_AF-A0A942ERB6-F1
#
_entry.id   AF-A0A942ERB6-F1
#
_cell.length_a   1.000
_cell.length_b   1.000
_cell.length_c   1.000
_cell.angle_alpha   90.00
_cell.angle_beta   90.00
_cell.angle_gamma   90.00
#
_symmetry.space_group_name_H-M   'P 1'
#
loop_
_entity.id
_entity.type
_entity.pdbx_description
1 polymer ?
#
loop_
_entity_poly.entity_id
_entity_poly.type
_entity_poly.pdbx_seq_one_letter_code
_entity_poly.pdbx_strand_id
1 'polypeptide(L)'
;MKFDIPDDLQKLIGRSCCQARLICNELALSFGKKIKHQFENQNVELREWEISSGTSAWRLIKSNKIVCGSYDDDVSCLNSLVNKTLIDIRQTSHFDVSLYFNNGYEVCFLAQSQSRDSLNIIVHDQYIAFVPGNKWVSRSSEVPLELSEEDRVYCIHSEQCFKRWGKVVNVVPENQCLSCAYFIPLRGSFYFGDFGLCSNRVSPFDGRVVGMSSGCKVWGGNIEICHESKDDLSGSI
;
A
#
# COMPACT_ATOMS: atom_id res chain seq x y z
N MET A 1 -4.77 21.84 -18.83
CA MET A 1 -6.10 21.20 -18.90
C MET A 1 -6.71 21.31 -17.51
N LYS A 2 -7.96 21.78 -17.36
CA LYS A 2 -8.64 21.87 -16.07
C LYS A 2 -9.58 20.67 -15.99
N PHE A 3 -9.39 19.82 -14.99
CA PHE A 3 -10.27 18.69 -14.74
C PHE A 3 -11.30 19.11 -13.69
N ASP A 4 -12.56 18.78 -13.93
CA ASP A 4 -13.63 19.11 -12.98
C ASP A 4 -13.65 18.08 -11.87
N ILE A 5 -13.61 18.56 -10.64
CA ILE A 5 -13.70 17.78 -9.42
C ILE A 5 -15.11 17.97 -8.87
N PRO A 6 -15.79 16.93 -8.37
CA PRO A 6 -17.13 17.06 -7.82
C PRO A 6 -17.22 18.19 -6.79
N ASP A 7 -18.24 19.05 -6.90
CA ASP A 7 -18.45 20.19 -6.00
C ASP A 7 -18.52 19.77 -4.53
N ASP A 8 -19.00 18.55 -4.25
CA ASP A 8 -19.03 17.99 -2.91
C ASP A 8 -17.64 17.87 -2.29
N LEU A 9 -16.60 17.61 -3.09
CA LEU A 9 -15.22 17.53 -2.60
C LEU A 9 -14.64 18.90 -2.26
N GLN A 10 -15.17 19.99 -2.84
CA GLN A 10 -14.77 21.34 -2.45
C GLN A 10 -15.11 21.62 -0.98
N LYS A 11 -16.12 20.96 -0.40
CA LYS A 11 -16.50 21.07 1.03
C LYS A 11 -15.46 20.46 1.98
N LEU A 12 -14.53 19.67 1.46
CA LEU A 12 -13.42 19.10 2.20
C LEU A 12 -12.26 20.09 2.35
N ILE A 13 -12.11 21.02 1.39
CA ILE A 13 -11.08 22.06 1.45
C ILE A 13 -11.29 22.93 2.69
N GLY A 14 -10.19 23.25 3.38
CA GLY A 14 -10.18 23.96 4.65
C GLY A 14 -10.34 23.07 5.87
N ARG A 15 -10.61 21.77 5.71
CA ARG A 15 -10.67 20.82 6.83
C ARG A 15 -9.28 20.31 7.20
N SER A 16 -9.10 20.06 8.50
CA SER A 16 -7.86 19.47 9.00
C SER A 16 -7.94 17.95 9.00
N CYS A 17 -6.90 17.29 8.50
CA CYS A 17 -6.73 15.85 8.63
C CYS A 17 -6.54 15.51 10.10
N CYS A 18 -7.42 14.66 10.64
CA CYS A 18 -7.37 14.24 12.03
C CYS A 18 -6.69 12.88 12.19
N GLN A 19 -6.56 12.11 11.11
CA GLN A 19 -5.90 10.82 11.10
C GLN A 19 -5.37 10.49 9.70
N ALA A 20 -4.16 9.93 9.65
CA ALA A 20 -3.59 9.27 8.48
C ALA A 20 -3.15 7.87 8.92
N ARG A 21 -3.63 6.82 8.25
CA ARG A 21 -3.35 5.43 8.61
C ARG A 21 -3.24 4.56 7.36
N LEU A 22 -2.58 3.41 7.52
CA LEU A 22 -2.63 2.36 6.52
C LEU A 22 -3.63 1.29 6.94
N ILE A 23 -4.48 0.87 6.01
CA ILE A 23 -5.32 -0.31 6.14
C ILE A 23 -4.86 -1.26 5.05
N CYS A 24 -4.11 -2.30 5.43
CA CYS A 24 -3.58 -3.27 4.48
C CYS A 24 -2.88 -2.58 3.26
N ASN A 25 -1.93 -1.67 3.55
CA ASN A 25 -1.19 -0.84 2.58
C ASN A 25 -2.01 0.16 1.73
N GLU A 26 -3.31 0.28 1.97
CA GLU A 26 -4.12 1.39 1.45
C GLU A 26 -4.04 2.58 2.40
N LEU A 27 -3.74 3.76 1.86
CA LEU A 27 -3.69 4.98 2.63
C LEU A 27 -5.11 5.48 2.88
N ALA A 28 -5.49 5.61 4.15
CA ALA A 28 -6.73 6.22 4.59
C ALA A 28 -6.46 7.52 5.36
N LEU A 29 -7.11 8.60 4.93
CA LEU A 29 -7.08 9.93 5.52
C LEU A 29 -8.46 10.30 6.01
N SER A 30 -8.58 10.70 7.28
CA SER A 30 -9.85 11.10 7.87
C SER A 30 -9.88 12.58 8.22
N PHE A 31 -11.04 13.22 8.04
CA PHE A 31 -11.25 14.64 8.31
C PHE A 31 -12.55 14.88 9.09
N GLY A 32 -12.58 15.94 9.90
CA GLY A 32 -13.74 16.33 10.69
C GLY A 32 -13.93 15.54 11.99
N LYS A 33 -15.11 15.65 12.59
CA LYS A 33 -15.43 15.09 13.92
C LYS A 33 -15.61 13.57 13.86
N LYS A 34 -15.50 12.91 15.02
CA LYS A 34 -15.93 11.52 15.19
C LYS A 34 -17.45 11.44 15.00
N ILE A 35 -17.88 10.54 14.13
CA ILE A 35 -19.27 10.13 14.00
C ILE A 35 -19.35 8.69 14.50
N LYS A 36 -20.33 8.42 15.37
CA LYS A 36 -20.65 7.04 15.74
C LYS A 36 -21.61 6.51 14.67
N HIS A 37 -21.14 5.61 13.83
CA HIS A 37 -22.04 4.80 13.01
C HIS A 37 -22.33 3.49 13.75
N GLN A 38 -23.61 3.16 13.89
CA GLN A 38 -24.03 1.80 14.24
C GLN A 38 -24.30 1.08 12.93
N PHE A 39 -23.40 0.19 12.53
CA PHE A 39 -23.63 -0.73 11.43
C PHE A 39 -23.58 -2.15 12.01
N GLU A 40 -24.66 -2.91 11.82
CA GLU A 40 -24.72 -4.37 12.05
C GLU A 40 -23.98 -4.89 13.30
N ASN A 41 -24.29 -4.32 14.48
CA ASN A 41 -23.69 -4.72 15.77
C ASN A 41 -22.17 -4.50 15.93
N GLN A 42 -21.53 -3.73 15.03
CA GLN A 42 -20.15 -3.30 15.18
C GLN A 42 -20.07 -1.77 15.36
N ASN A 43 -19.31 -1.33 16.36
CA ASN A 43 -19.02 0.09 16.57
C ASN A 43 -17.85 0.49 15.67
N VAL A 44 -18.13 0.87 14.42
CA VAL A 44 -17.10 1.45 13.54
C VAL A 44 -17.00 2.95 13.83
N GLU A 45 -15.86 3.39 14.37
CA GLU A 45 -15.59 4.82 14.57
C GLU A 45 -15.26 5.49 13.23
N LEU A 46 -16.25 6.15 12.62
CA LEU A 46 -16.05 6.94 11.42
C LEU A 46 -15.76 8.39 11.72
N ARG A 47 -15.23 9.08 10.73
CA ARG A 47 -15.16 10.55 10.71
C ARG A 47 -16.13 11.10 9.68
N GLU A 48 -16.43 12.39 9.77
CA GLU A 48 -17.27 13.09 8.80
C GLU A 48 -16.85 12.86 7.35
N TRP A 49 -15.55 12.73 7.12
CA TRP A 49 -14.97 12.42 5.82
C TRP A 49 -13.89 11.35 5.98
N GLU A 50 -13.93 10.36 5.10
CA GLU A 50 -12.86 9.38 4.94
C GLU A 50 -12.47 9.31 3.46
N ILE A 51 -11.18 9.42 3.19
CA ILE A 51 -10.60 9.28 1.86
C ILE A 51 -9.63 8.11 1.92
N SER A 52 -9.80 7.13 1.05
CA SER A 52 -8.88 6.01 0.96
C SER A 52 -8.41 5.77 -0.47
N SER A 53 -7.19 5.28 -0.60
CA SER A 53 -6.71 4.74 -1.88
C SER A 53 -7.45 3.43 -2.16
N GLY A 54 -8.13 3.30 -3.30
CA GLY A 54 -8.75 2.03 -3.69
C GLY A 54 -7.76 0.97 -4.22
N THR A 55 -6.47 1.32 -4.22
CA THR A 55 -5.34 0.43 -4.49
C THR A 55 -4.16 0.81 -3.59
N SER A 56 -3.19 -0.08 -3.39
CA SER A 56 -1.95 0.25 -2.66
C SER A 56 -0.98 1.11 -3.49
N ALA A 57 -1.47 2.06 -4.29
CA ALA A 57 -0.66 2.93 -5.15
C ALA A 57 -0.83 4.39 -4.73
N TRP A 58 0.04 4.83 -3.82
CA TRP A 58 0.04 6.19 -3.31
C TRP A 58 1.47 6.63 -2.98
N ARG A 59 1.69 7.95 -2.95
CA ARG A 59 2.95 8.54 -2.48
C ARG A 59 2.72 9.87 -1.79
N LEU A 60 3.58 10.16 -0.81
CA LEU A 60 3.68 11.42 -0.12
C LEU A 60 4.86 12.22 -0.69
N ILE A 61 4.62 13.46 -1.08
CA ILE A 61 5.62 14.37 -1.65
C ILE A 61 5.73 15.61 -0.77
N LYS A 62 6.95 16.14 -0.65
CA LYS A 62 7.20 17.47 -0.09
C LYS A 62 8.33 18.14 -0.85
N SER A 63 8.12 19.40 -1.26
CA SER A 63 9.15 20.18 -1.97
C SER A 63 9.75 19.43 -3.16
N ASN A 64 8.90 18.80 -3.98
CA ASN A 64 9.27 17.99 -5.15
C ASN A 64 10.13 16.74 -4.86
N LYS A 65 10.13 16.24 -3.62
CA LYS A 65 10.78 14.98 -3.25
C LYS A 65 9.75 14.01 -2.71
N ILE A 66 9.84 12.75 -3.13
CA ILE A 66 9.08 11.67 -2.51
C ILE A 66 9.62 11.50 -1.09
N VAL A 67 8.71 11.58 -0.11
CA VAL A 67 9.01 11.41 1.30
C VAL A 67 8.85 9.94 1.69
N CYS A 68 7.78 9.32 1.21
CA CYS A 68 7.46 7.90 1.38
C CYS A 68 6.32 7.53 0.42
N GLY A 69 6.08 6.25 0.22
CA GLY A 69 4.98 5.69 -0.57
C GLY A 69 4.63 4.28 -0.14
N SER A 70 3.75 3.64 -0.89
CA SER A 70 3.23 2.31 -0.57
C SER A 70 4.24 1.15 -0.63
N TYR A 71 5.46 1.40 -1.11
CA TYR A 71 6.54 0.42 -1.16
C TYR A 71 7.59 0.62 -0.07
N ASP A 72 7.46 1.68 0.75
CA ASP A 72 8.41 1.95 1.82
C ASP A 72 7.97 1.28 3.11
N ASP A 73 8.92 0.64 3.81
CA ASP A 73 8.66 -0.04 5.09
C ASP A 73 8.35 0.96 6.22
N ASP A 74 9.02 2.13 6.22
CA ASP A 74 8.80 3.20 7.19
C ASP A 74 7.91 4.31 6.62
N VAL A 75 6.65 4.28 7.04
CA VAL A 75 5.62 5.28 6.70
C VAL A 75 5.29 6.22 7.86
N SER A 76 6.17 6.32 8.87
CA SER A 76 5.98 7.23 10.01
C SER A 76 5.85 8.71 9.60
N CYS A 77 6.39 9.04 8.41
CA CYS A 77 6.18 10.28 7.66
C CYS A 77 4.71 10.74 7.61
N LEU A 78 3.73 9.82 7.56
CA LEU A 78 2.30 10.11 7.42
C LEU A 78 1.75 10.93 8.59
N ASN A 79 2.37 10.83 9.77
CA ASN A 79 2.02 11.66 10.93
C ASN A 79 2.18 13.16 10.65
N SER A 80 2.99 13.52 9.65
CA SER A 80 3.18 14.90 9.21
C SER A 80 1.93 15.52 8.58
N LEU A 81 0.93 14.71 8.20
CA LEU A 81 -0.36 15.13 7.66
C LEU A 81 -1.38 15.45 8.77
N VAL A 82 -1.18 14.89 9.97
CA VAL A 82 -2.14 15.06 11.08
C VAL A 82 -2.13 16.51 11.58
N ASN A 83 -3.32 17.04 11.83
CA ASN A 83 -3.60 18.44 12.16
C ASN A 83 -3.19 19.43 11.05
N LYS A 84 -3.06 18.96 9.81
CA LYS A 84 -2.78 19.82 8.65
C LYS A 84 -4.04 20.00 7.82
N THR A 85 -4.16 21.20 7.27
CA THR A 85 -5.35 21.61 6.53
C THR A 85 -5.20 21.22 5.08
N LEU A 86 -6.20 20.53 4.54
CA LEU A 86 -6.31 20.31 3.10
C LEU A 86 -6.65 21.64 2.43
N ILE A 87 -5.79 22.11 1.53
CA ILE A 87 -5.94 23.39 0.85
C ILE A 87 -6.40 23.23 -0.59
N ASP A 88 -6.20 22.05 -1.18
CA ASP A 88 -6.58 21.80 -2.56
C ASP A 88 -6.70 20.29 -2.83
N ILE A 89 -7.54 19.97 -3.81
CA ILE A 89 -7.65 18.64 -4.41
C ILE A 89 -7.52 18.88 -5.90
N ARG A 90 -6.62 18.15 -6.57
CA ARG A 90 -6.43 18.28 -8.01
C ARG A 90 -6.38 16.92 -8.65
N GLN A 91 -7.14 16.75 -9.71
CA GLN A 91 -6.83 15.72 -10.67
C GLN A 91 -5.60 16.18 -11.48
N THR A 92 -4.47 15.48 -11.32
CA THR A 92 -3.17 15.86 -11.87
C THR A 92 -2.87 15.23 -13.23
N SER A 93 -3.59 14.16 -13.58
CA SER A 93 -3.54 13.51 -14.89
C SER A 93 -4.94 12.98 -15.26
N HIS A 94 -5.10 12.26 -16.36
CA HIS A 94 -6.36 11.55 -16.64
C HIS A 94 -6.70 10.46 -15.62
N PHE A 95 -5.77 10.12 -14.74
CA PHE A 95 -5.85 8.94 -13.89
C PHE A 95 -5.54 9.22 -12.41
N ASP A 96 -4.78 10.28 -12.13
CA ASP A 96 -4.24 10.50 -10.80
C ASP A 96 -4.90 11.69 -10.12
N VAL A 97 -5.12 11.57 -8.82
CA VAL A 97 -5.68 12.61 -7.96
C VAL A 97 -4.69 12.92 -6.86
N SER A 98 -4.46 14.21 -6.60
CA SER A 98 -3.52 14.69 -5.60
C SER A 98 -4.21 15.61 -4.60
N LEU A 99 -3.85 15.47 -3.33
CA LEU A 99 -4.36 16.25 -2.20
C LEU A 99 -3.23 17.12 -1.66
N TYR A 100 -3.45 18.43 -1.56
CA TYR A 100 -2.43 19.38 -1.13
C TYR A 100 -2.73 19.90 0.27
N PHE A 101 -1.72 19.93 1.12
CA PHE A 101 -1.81 20.38 2.50
C PHE A 101 -1.08 21.71 2.73
N ASN A 102 -1.57 22.49 3.70
CA ASN A 102 -1.04 23.82 4.02
C ASN A 102 0.43 23.83 4.50
N ASN A 103 0.98 22.67 4.88
CA ASN A 103 2.39 22.52 5.25
C ASN A 103 3.28 22.06 4.09
N GLY A 104 2.78 22.15 2.85
CA GLY A 104 3.52 21.86 1.62
C GLY A 104 3.67 20.38 1.30
N TYR A 105 2.93 19.50 1.98
CA TYR A 105 2.83 18.10 1.59
C TYR A 105 1.76 17.90 0.52
N GLU A 106 2.01 16.94 -0.36
CA GLU A 106 1.11 16.48 -1.39
C GLU A 106 0.97 14.96 -1.27
N VAL A 107 -0.26 14.46 -1.28
CA VAL A 107 -0.55 13.03 -1.34
C VAL A 107 -1.09 12.72 -2.74
N CYS A 108 -0.37 11.93 -3.52
CA CYS A 108 -0.82 11.47 -4.82
C CYS A 108 -1.41 10.07 -4.71
N PHE A 109 -2.61 9.88 -5.26
CA PHE A 109 -3.27 8.60 -5.49
C PHE A 109 -3.13 8.25 -6.96
N LEU A 110 -2.53 7.09 -7.23
CA LEU A 110 -2.13 6.67 -8.57
C LEU A 110 -3.04 5.56 -9.07
N ALA A 111 -3.65 5.72 -10.25
CA ALA A 111 -4.43 4.64 -10.82
C ALA A 111 -3.51 3.55 -11.38
N GLN A 112 -3.62 2.33 -10.87
CA GLN A 112 -2.88 1.17 -11.37
C GLN A 112 -3.78 -0.01 -11.77
N SER A 113 -5.09 0.19 -11.79
CA SER A 113 -6.07 -0.84 -12.08
C SER A 113 -7.09 -0.40 -13.12
N GLN A 114 -7.53 -1.35 -13.95
CA GLN A 114 -8.67 -1.17 -14.85
C GLN A 114 -10.00 -1.56 -14.21
N SER A 115 -9.97 -2.17 -13.03
CA SER A 115 -11.15 -2.70 -12.33
C SER A 115 -11.37 -2.15 -10.93
N ARG A 116 -10.35 -1.54 -10.32
CA ARG A 116 -10.44 -0.96 -8.97
C ARG A 116 -10.45 0.57 -9.04
N ASP A 117 -11.21 1.15 -8.14
CA ASP A 117 -11.26 2.59 -7.93
C ASP A 117 -9.88 3.09 -7.48
N SER A 118 -9.47 4.28 -7.93
CA SER A 118 -8.17 4.85 -7.56
C SER A 118 -8.25 5.62 -6.24
N LEU A 119 -9.41 6.24 -6.00
CA LEU A 119 -9.71 7.02 -4.81
C LEU A 119 -11.16 6.80 -4.40
N ASN A 120 -11.37 6.51 -3.13
CA ASN A 120 -12.68 6.33 -2.52
C ASN A 120 -12.88 7.40 -1.47
N ILE A 121 -14.06 8.00 -1.42
CA ILE A 121 -14.40 9.09 -0.52
C ILE A 121 -15.77 8.82 0.07
N ILE A 122 -15.85 8.82 1.39
CA ILE A 122 -17.07 8.59 2.14
C ILE A 122 -17.38 9.84 2.93
N VAL A 123 -18.61 10.32 2.78
CA VAL A 123 -19.13 11.49 3.49
C VAL A 123 -20.59 11.23 3.84
N HIS A 124 -20.89 11.08 5.14
CA HIS A 124 -22.22 10.69 5.62
C HIS A 124 -22.74 9.45 4.85
N ASP A 125 -23.94 9.54 4.26
CA ASP A 125 -24.58 8.48 3.47
C ASP A 125 -24.24 8.58 1.96
N GLN A 126 -23.08 9.14 1.61
CA GLN A 126 -22.64 9.25 0.22
C GLN A 126 -21.26 8.61 0.02
N TYR A 127 -21.14 7.90 -1.10
CA TYR A 127 -19.90 7.34 -1.60
C TYR A 127 -19.54 8.02 -2.93
N ILE A 128 -18.37 8.64 -2.96
CA ILE A 128 -17.80 9.29 -4.14
C ILE A 128 -16.51 8.53 -4.49
N ALA A 129 -16.37 8.10 -5.73
CA ALA A 129 -15.16 7.42 -6.18
C ALA A 129 -14.62 7.97 -7.49
N PHE A 130 -13.29 7.92 -7.63
CA PHE A 130 -12.62 8.12 -8.90
C PHE A 130 -12.31 6.75 -9.52
N VAL A 131 -13.11 6.38 -10.52
CA VAL A 131 -13.14 5.03 -11.09
C VAL A 131 -12.30 4.93 -12.37
N PRO A 132 -11.92 3.72 -12.80
CA PRO A 132 -11.25 3.51 -14.09
C PRO A 132 -11.97 4.19 -15.26
N GLY A 133 -11.20 4.81 -16.15
CA GLY A 133 -11.74 5.54 -17.31
C GLY A 133 -11.97 7.04 -17.08
N ASN A 134 -11.28 7.63 -16.09
CA ASN A 134 -11.26 9.08 -15.85
C ASN A 134 -12.64 9.65 -15.48
N LYS A 135 -13.31 9.04 -14.49
CA LYS A 135 -14.67 9.41 -14.12
C LYS A 135 -14.84 9.49 -12.61
N TRP A 136 -15.53 10.53 -12.17
CA TRP A 136 -16.10 10.61 -10.84
C TRP A 136 -17.48 9.98 -10.83
N VAL A 137 -17.75 9.11 -9.88
CA VAL A 137 -19.09 8.55 -9.63
C VAL A 137 -19.53 8.89 -8.21
N SER A 138 -20.81 9.18 -8.04
CA SER A 138 -21.45 9.35 -6.74
C SER A 138 -22.59 8.35 -6.61
N ARG A 139 -22.68 7.68 -5.47
CA ARG A 139 -23.68 6.65 -5.16
C ARG A 139 -24.26 6.92 -3.76
N SER A 140 -25.55 6.68 -3.57
CA SER A 140 -26.12 6.67 -2.21
C SER A 140 -25.50 5.51 -1.46
N SER A 141 -25.00 5.79 -0.26
CA SER A 141 -24.29 4.82 0.55
C SER A 141 -25.27 3.84 1.19
N GLU A 142 -25.32 2.63 0.64
CA GLU A 142 -25.38 1.42 1.47
C GLU A 142 -23.95 0.89 1.70
N VAL A 143 -22.92 1.73 1.55
CA VAL A 143 -21.55 1.26 1.33
C VAL A 143 -20.94 0.71 2.61
N PRO A 144 -20.48 -0.56 2.59
CA PRO A 144 -19.66 -1.11 3.65
C PRO A 144 -18.33 -0.37 3.66
N LEU A 145 -18.03 0.25 4.78
CA LEU A 145 -16.71 0.81 5.13
C LEU A 145 -15.64 -0.25 5.32
N GLU A 146 -16.03 -1.50 5.15
CA GLU A 146 -15.16 -2.66 5.21
C GLU A 146 -14.58 -2.93 3.83
N LEU A 147 -13.37 -3.49 3.82
CA LEU A 147 -12.87 -4.24 2.67
C LEU A 147 -14.00 -5.08 2.08
N SER A 148 -14.05 -5.21 0.76
CA SER A 148 -14.94 -6.20 0.13
C SER A 148 -14.77 -7.54 0.84
N GLU A 149 -15.80 -8.38 0.90
CA GLU A 149 -15.68 -9.68 1.60
C GLU A 149 -14.45 -10.46 1.10
N GLU A 150 -14.18 -10.38 -0.20
CA GLU A 150 -12.98 -10.91 -0.83
C GLU A 150 -11.68 -10.27 -0.30
N ASP A 151 -11.57 -8.94 -0.30
CA ASP A 151 -10.39 -8.24 0.23
C ASP A 151 -10.20 -8.47 1.74
N ARG A 152 -11.29 -8.63 2.51
CA ARG A 152 -11.25 -8.94 3.94
C ARG A 152 -10.66 -10.32 4.16
N VAL A 153 -11.09 -11.31 3.38
CA VAL A 153 -10.52 -12.67 3.40
C VAL A 153 -9.03 -12.61 3.06
N TYR A 154 -8.63 -11.88 2.02
CA TYR A 154 -7.23 -11.73 1.67
C TYR A 154 -6.41 -11.00 2.75
N CYS A 155 -6.93 -9.93 3.37
CA CYS A 155 -6.21 -9.20 4.42
C CYS A 155 -6.03 -10.09 5.66
N ILE A 156 -7.09 -10.77 6.12
CA ILE A 156 -7.00 -11.75 7.22
C ILE A 156 -6.00 -12.86 6.89
N HIS A 157 -6.06 -13.42 5.68
CA HIS A 157 -5.15 -14.48 5.26
C HIS A 157 -3.69 -14.01 5.26
N SER A 158 -3.42 -12.83 4.70
CA SER A 158 -2.07 -12.25 4.65
C SER A 158 -1.51 -11.98 6.05
N GLU A 159 -2.33 -11.49 6.98
CA GLU A 159 -1.94 -11.22 8.36
C GLU A 159 -1.64 -12.52 9.12
N GLN A 160 -2.46 -13.55 8.92
CA GLN A 160 -2.22 -14.88 9.48
C GLN A 160 -0.92 -15.49 8.95
N CYS A 161 -0.65 -15.34 7.65
CA CYS A 161 0.61 -15.75 7.05
C CYS A 161 1.79 -14.97 7.63
N PHE A 162 1.71 -13.65 7.75
CA PHE A 162 2.73 -12.82 8.37
C PHE A 162 3.07 -13.28 9.79
N LYS A 163 2.04 -13.46 10.65
CA LYS A 163 2.21 -13.94 12.03
C LYS A 163 2.82 -15.34 12.10
N ARG A 164 2.48 -16.23 11.17
CA ARG A 164 2.99 -17.61 11.13
C ARG A 164 4.41 -17.67 10.58
N TRP A 165 4.69 -16.98 9.48
CA TRP A 165 5.99 -16.97 8.82
C TRP A 165 7.03 -16.17 9.59
N GLY A 166 6.65 -15.03 10.17
CA GLY A 166 7.54 -14.24 11.04
C GLY A 166 8.10 -15.00 12.24
N LYS A 167 7.49 -16.11 12.65
CA LYS A 167 8.00 -16.99 13.72
C LYS A 167 9.04 -18.02 13.27
N VAL A 168 9.09 -18.32 11.97
CA VAL A 168 9.94 -19.39 11.42
C VAL A 168 11.08 -18.85 10.56
N VAL A 169 10.90 -17.68 9.95
CA VAL A 169 11.97 -17.02 9.22
C VAL A 169 13.00 -16.48 10.20
N ASN A 170 14.28 -16.61 9.87
CA ASN A 170 15.34 -16.05 10.70
C ASN A 170 15.45 -14.53 10.47
N VAL A 171 16.01 -13.81 11.43
CA VAL A 171 16.36 -12.40 11.29
C VAL A 171 17.86 -12.29 11.53
N VAL A 172 18.58 -11.61 10.64
CA VAL A 172 20.04 -11.46 10.72
C VAL A 172 20.44 -9.99 10.51
N PRO A 173 21.53 -9.53 11.13
CA PRO A 173 21.98 -8.14 11.00
C PRO A 173 22.68 -7.83 9.66
N GLU A 174 23.23 -8.84 8.99
CA GLU A 174 24.00 -8.71 7.74
C GLU A 174 23.56 -9.77 6.72
N ASN A 175 23.94 -9.58 5.45
CA ASN A 175 23.62 -10.52 4.36
C ASN A 175 22.11 -10.80 4.23
N GLN A 176 21.33 -9.73 4.37
CA GLN A 176 19.87 -9.81 4.35
C GLN A 176 19.34 -10.17 2.96
N CYS A 177 18.24 -10.92 2.95
CA CYS A 177 17.54 -11.39 1.76
C CYS A 177 17.08 -10.21 0.89
N LEU A 178 16.65 -9.10 1.49
CA LEU A 178 16.28 -7.88 0.77
C LEU A 178 17.33 -7.42 -0.25
N SER A 179 18.61 -7.61 0.05
CA SER A 179 19.73 -7.24 -0.83
C SER A 179 20.42 -8.45 -1.48
N CYS A 180 19.85 -9.64 -1.33
CA CYS A 180 20.38 -10.86 -1.91
C CYS A 180 19.86 -11.04 -3.34
N ALA A 181 20.74 -11.26 -4.31
CA ALA A 181 20.34 -11.47 -5.71
C ALA A 181 19.48 -12.74 -5.95
N TYR A 182 19.43 -13.66 -4.99
CA TYR A 182 18.61 -14.88 -5.04
C TYR A 182 17.26 -14.74 -4.32
N PHE A 183 16.93 -13.57 -3.80
CA PHE A 183 15.63 -13.32 -3.20
C PHE A 183 14.61 -12.98 -4.28
N ILE A 184 13.55 -13.78 -4.36
CA ILE A 184 12.41 -13.54 -5.24
C ILE A 184 11.24 -13.05 -4.37
N PRO A 185 10.86 -11.77 -4.43
CA PRO A 185 9.78 -11.26 -3.60
C PRO A 185 8.46 -11.92 -3.97
N LEU A 186 7.66 -12.30 -2.97
CA LEU A 186 6.30 -12.76 -3.21
C LEU A 186 5.46 -11.57 -3.68
N ARG A 187 4.73 -11.75 -4.78
CA ARG A 187 3.72 -10.79 -5.19
C ARG A 187 2.38 -11.21 -4.60
N GLY A 188 1.85 -10.38 -3.72
CA GLY A 188 0.56 -10.57 -3.10
C GLY A 188 0.11 -9.27 -2.45
N SER A 189 -1.17 -9.18 -2.16
CA SER A 189 -1.70 -8.03 -1.41
C SER A 189 -1.15 -8.02 0.02
N PHE A 190 -1.09 -6.83 0.63
CA PHE A 190 -0.92 -6.68 2.08
C PHE A 190 0.45 -7.16 2.60
N TYR A 191 0.48 -7.92 3.70
CA TYR A 191 1.71 -8.33 4.40
C TYR A 191 2.58 -9.34 3.65
N PHE A 192 2.19 -9.78 2.45
CA PHE A 192 3.03 -10.68 1.65
C PHE A 192 4.30 -10.01 1.12
N GLY A 193 4.32 -8.67 1.06
CA GLY A 193 5.50 -7.90 0.62
C GLY A 193 6.75 -8.15 1.47
N ASP A 194 6.59 -8.48 2.75
CA ASP A 194 7.69 -8.73 3.69
C ASP A 194 8.43 -10.06 3.45
N PHE A 195 7.91 -10.89 2.54
CA PHE A 195 8.38 -12.24 2.29
C PHE A 195 8.72 -12.49 0.83
N GLY A 196 9.58 -13.48 0.63
CA GLY A 196 9.98 -13.97 -0.68
C GLY A 196 10.34 -15.43 -0.64
N LEU A 197 10.87 -15.92 -1.75
CA LEU A 197 11.49 -17.24 -1.86
C LEU A 197 12.99 -17.05 -2.05
N CYS A 198 13.79 -17.96 -1.48
CA CYS A 198 15.19 -18.08 -1.85
C CYS A 198 15.32 -19.03 -3.05
N SER A 199 15.95 -18.57 -4.12
CA SER A 199 16.22 -19.38 -5.33
C SER A 199 17.65 -19.91 -5.42
N ASN A 200 18.44 -19.72 -4.37
CA ASN A 200 19.82 -20.20 -4.33
C ASN A 200 19.86 -21.69 -3.99
N ARG A 201 20.17 -22.55 -4.97
CA ARG A 201 20.30 -24.01 -4.81
C ARG A 201 21.24 -24.48 -3.69
N VAL A 202 22.25 -23.68 -3.33
CA VAL A 202 23.20 -24.04 -2.26
C VAL A 202 22.77 -23.51 -0.89
N SER A 203 21.73 -22.69 -0.84
CA SER A 203 21.18 -22.17 0.42
C SER A 203 20.38 -23.25 1.14
N PRO A 204 20.44 -23.32 2.49
CA PRO A 204 19.54 -24.17 3.26
C PRO A 204 18.06 -23.76 3.11
N PHE A 205 17.80 -22.59 2.52
CA PHE A 205 16.48 -22.03 2.30
C PHE A 205 15.99 -22.13 0.86
N ASP A 206 16.68 -22.85 -0.03
CA ASP A 206 16.25 -23.01 -1.43
C ASP A 206 14.78 -23.48 -1.53
N GLY A 207 14.00 -22.77 -2.33
CA GLY A 207 12.56 -23.00 -2.52
C GLY A 207 11.68 -22.70 -1.30
N ARG A 208 12.23 -22.14 -0.21
CA ARG A 208 11.50 -21.84 1.02
C ARG A 208 11.16 -20.36 1.14
N VAL A 209 10.09 -20.10 1.88
CA VAL A 209 9.72 -18.74 2.28
C VAL A 209 10.78 -18.18 3.23
N VAL A 210 11.26 -16.98 2.93
CA VAL A 210 12.21 -16.18 3.73
C VAL A 210 11.65 -14.77 3.90
N GLY A 211 11.98 -14.10 5.01
CA GLY A 211 11.64 -12.69 5.21
C GLY A 211 12.69 -11.77 4.58
N MET A 212 12.33 -10.51 4.31
CA MET A 212 13.28 -9.50 3.81
C MET A 212 14.52 -9.35 4.72
N SER A 213 14.33 -9.42 6.04
CA SER A 213 15.41 -9.35 7.04
C SER A 213 16.04 -10.71 7.38
N SER A 214 15.64 -11.80 6.70
CA SER A 214 16.31 -13.11 6.78
C SER A 214 17.63 -13.08 6.04
N GLY A 215 18.46 -14.13 6.19
CA GLY A 215 19.70 -14.23 5.46
C GLY A 215 20.45 -15.52 5.73
N CYS A 216 21.50 -15.78 4.95
CA CYS A 216 22.30 -16.99 5.06
C CYS A 216 23.75 -16.72 4.68
N LYS A 217 24.64 -17.70 4.89
CA LYS A 217 26.08 -17.57 4.59
C LYS A 217 26.39 -17.56 3.09
N VAL A 218 25.51 -18.10 2.25
CA VAL A 218 25.66 -18.16 0.79
C VAL A 218 24.88 -17.02 0.11
N TRP A 219 25.14 -15.80 0.58
CA TRP A 219 24.47 -14.58 0.14
C TRP A 219 25.04 -14.08 -1.20
N GLY A 220 24.14 -13.64 -2.09
CA GLY A 220 24.47 -13.33 -3.49
C GLY A 220 24.77 -11.86 -3.78
N GLY A 221 25.22 -11.05 -2.83
CA GLY A 221 25.43 -9.62 -3.09
C GLY A 221 26.61 -9.29 -4.00
N ASN A 222 27.45 -10.27 -4.31
CA ASN A 222 28.45 -10.23 -5.38
C ASN A 222 28.27 -11.49 -6.22
N ILE A 223 27.31 -11.49 -7.17
CA ILE A 223 27.30 -12.55 -8.19
C ILE A 223 28.54 -12.33 -9.05
N GLU A 224 29.63 -13.01 -8.72
CA GLU A 224 30.54 -13.47 -9.76
C GLU A 224 29.72 -14.44 -10.61
N ILE A 225 29.58 -14.14 -11.89
CA ILE A 225 28.90 -14.99 -12.85
C ILE A 225 29.58 -16.36 -12.78
N CYS A 226 28.92 -17.33 -12.14
CA CYS A 226 29.37 -18.72 -12.16
C CYS A 226 29.28 -19.20 -13.60
N HIS A 227 30.39 -19.07 -14.34
CA HIS A 227 30.57 -19.83 -15.57
C HIS A 227 30.46 -21.30 -15.19
N GLU A 228 29.45 -21.98 -15.73
CA GLU A 228 29.34 -23.42 -15.63
C GLU A 228 30.62 -24.04 -16.20
N SER A 229 31.43 -24.64 -15.33
CA SER A 229 32.52 -25.53 -15.72
C SER A 229 31.91 -26.74 -16.41
N LYS A 230 32.22 -26.91 -17.69
CA LYS A 230 31.77 -27.97 -18.60
C LYS A 230 32.38 -29.35 -18.29
N ASP A 231 32.31 -29.83 -17.05
CA ASP A 231 32.98 -31.09 -16.66
C ASP A 231 32.03 -32.17 -16.12
N ASP A 232 30.78 -32.25 -16.60
CA ASP A 232 29.85 -33.35 -16.24
C ASP A 232 29.15 -33.98 -17.46
N LEU A 233 29.84 -34.08 -18.60
CA LEU A 233 29.44 -34.95 -19.71
C LEU A 233 30.58 -35.88 -20.14
N SER A 234 31.07 -36.70 -19.21
CA SER A 234 31.82 -37.91 -19.56
C SER A 234 31.58 -39.02 -18.54
N GLY A 235 30.73 -39.98 -18.93
CA GLY A 235 30.43 -41.21 -18.19
C GLY A 235 28.92 -41.43 -18.13
N SER A 236 28.29 -42.27 -18.93
CA SER A 236 28.72 -43.58 -19.41
C SER A 236 27.97 -43.96 -20.70
N ILE A 237 28.61 -44.80 -21.49
CA ILE A 237 28.10 -45.53 -22.66
C ILE A 237 26.92 -46.43 -22.25
#